data_AF-A0A443R916-F1
#
_entry.id   AF-A0A443R916-F1
#
_cell.length_a   1.000
_cell.length_b   1.000
_cell.length_c   1.000
_cell.angle_alpha   90.00
_cell.angle_beta   90.00
_cell.angle_gamma   90.00
#
_symmetry.space_group_name_H-M   'P 1'
#
loop_
_entity.id
_entity.type
_entity.pdbx_description
1 polymer ?
#
loop_
_entity_poly.entity_id
_entity_poly.type
_entity_poly.pdbx_seq_one_letter_code
_entity_poly.pdbx_strand_id
1 'polypeptide(L)'
;MFYENGPFVVSEDLNILKREYSWTNAFSMLYIDNPVGAGFSFTLGREGYAENQVDIVKGLYKALQQFFRLFPEQRQNDFYIAGESYADYLNLPEVRKAIHVGKLRFDEPSVMVKYYLQDDFMQSNKVILERLLNFNIKILIYNGNLDLLVPTASQEMLLGSLNWKFSEEFKRAKREIWQNERGFIIGYKKRARNLSFISIRNAGHLVPHDEPLYAFEMIKKFVEN
;
A
#
# COMPACT_ATOMS: atom_id res chain seq x y z
N MET A 1 -3.95 2.52 -8.30
CA MET A 1 -4.98 3.58 -8.50
C MET A 1 -6.22 3.05 -9.22
N PHE A 2 -6.15 2.65 -10.48
CA PHE A 2 -7.34 2.36 -11.29
C PHE A 2 -8.06 1.03 -11.01
N TYR A 3 -7.41 0.08 -10.33
CA TYR A 3 -7.98 -1.25 -10.10
C TYR A 3 -8.40 -1.51 -8.65
N GLU A 4 -7.89 -0.75 -7.68
CA GLU A 4 -8.07 -0.97 -6.24
C GLU A 4 -8.96 0.11 -5.64
N ASN A 5 -8.35 1.25 -5.28
CA ASN A 5 -8.91 2.21 -4.35
C ASN A 5 -9.04 3.63 -4.91
N GLY A 6 -8.61 3.85 -6.16
CA GLY A 6 -8.73 5.13 -6.84
C GLY A 6 -10.16 5.47 -7.23
N PRO A 7 -10.39 6.68 -7.75
CA PRO A 7 -11.73 7.23 -8.00
C PRO A 7 -12.47 6.52 -9.14
N PHE A 8 -11.72 5.85 -10.03
CA PHE A 8 -12.25 5.25 -11.24
C PHE A 8 -11.77 3.81 -11.42
N VAL A 9 -12.55 3.04 -12.17
CA VAL A 9 -12.18 1.75 -12.74
C VAL A 9 -12.25 1.84 -14.26
N VAL A 10 -11.33 1.17 -14.95
CA VAL A 10 -11.36 1.02 -16.41
C VAL A 10 -12.00 -0.33 -16.72
N SER A 11 -13.13 -0.31 -17.44
CA SER A 11 -13.82 -1.54 -17.88
C SER A 11 -13.06 -2.20 -19.03
N GLU A 12 -13.38 -3.47 -19.32
CA GLU A 12 -12.87 -4.20 -20.49
C GLU A 12 -13.11 -3.44 -21.81
N ASP A 13 -14.28 -2.79 -21.94
CA ASP A 13 -14.63 -1.95 -23.10
C ASP A 13 -13.98 -0.55 -23.12
N LEU A 14 -12.93 -0.31 -22.31
CA LEU A 14 -12.19 0.95 -22.23
C LEU A 14 -12.97 2.14 -21.64
N ASN A 15 -14.11 1.90 -21.01
CA ASN A 15 -14.88 2.96 -20.37
C ASN A 15 -14.36 3.25 -18.96
N ILE A 16 -14.36 4.54 -18.61
CA ILE A 16 -14.01 5.00 -17.26
C ILE A 16 -15.29 5.06 -16.44
N LEU A 17 -15.39 4.22 -15.42
CA LEU A 17 -16.53 4.17 -14.51
C LEU A 17 -16.11 4.68 -13.14
N LYS A 18 -17.01 5.42 -12.47
CA LYS A 18 -16.77 5.88 -11.08
C LYS A 18 -16.82 4.68 -10.14
N ARG A 19 -15.83 4.59 -9.25
CA ARG A 19 -15.80 3.56 -8.20
C ARG A 19 -16.69 3.99 -7.04
N GLU A 20 -17.61 3.11 -6.65
CA GLU A 20 -18.51 3.34 -5.51
C GLU A 20 -17.72 3.52 -4.21
N TYR A 21 -16.83 2.57 -3.91
CA TYR A 21 -15.98 2.57 -2.72
C TYR A 21 -14.55 2.98 -3.08
N SER A 22 -14.35 4.29 -3.32
CA SER A 22 -13.01 4.86 -3.51
C SER A 22 -12.49 5.47 -2.22
N TRP A 23 -11.20 5.31 -1.94
CA TRP A 23 -10.55 6.00 -0.82
C TRP A 23 -10.54 7.52 -1.02
N THR A 24 -10.61 7.98 -2.29
CA THR A 24 -10.76 9.41 -2.61
C THR A 24 -12.08 10.02 -2.17
N ASN A 25 -13.08 9.21 -1.80
CA ASN A 25 -14.34 9.70 -1.24
C ASN A 25 -14.16 10.26 0.19
N ALA A 26 -13.09 9.87 0.89
CA ALA A 26 -12.81 10.33 2.26
C ALA A 26 -11.48 11.07 2.39
N PHE A 27 -10.53 10.84 1.47
CA PHE A 27 -9.15 11.34 1.61
C PHE A 27 -8.64 12.01 0.34
N SER A 28 -7.74 12.98 0.54
CA SER A 28 -6.86 13.44 -0.55
C SER A 28 -5.78 12.40 -0.78
N MET A 29 -5.79 11.76 -1.95
CA MET A 29 -4.88 10.65 -2.29
C MET A 29 -3.80 11.10 -3.27
N LEU A 30 -2.54 10.78 -2.97
CA LEU A 30 -1.40 10.97 -3.86
C LEU A 30 -0.83 9.60 -4.25
N TYR A 31 -0.90 9.25 -5.54
CA TYR A 31 -0.31 8.04 -6.09
C TYR A 31 1.03 8.39 -6.75
N ILE A 32 2.10 7.71 -6.36
CA ILE A 32 3.46 7.98 -6.85
C ILE A 32 4.03 6.68 -7.42
N ASP A 33 4.40 6.70 -8.70
CA ASP A 33 5.21 5.64 -9.29
C ASP A 33 6.65 5.77 -8.76
N ASN A 34 7.09 4.83 -7.93
CA ASN A 34 8.38 4.88 -7.26
C ASN A 34 8.99 3.48 -7.16
N PRO A 35 10.30 3.29 -7.40
CA PRO A 35 11.34 4.30 -7.67
C PRO A 35 11.40 4.78 -9.12
N VAL A 36 12.40 5.60 -9.45
CA VAL A 36 12.74 5.93 -10.84
C VAL A 36 12.90 4.65 -11.66
N GLY A 37 12.20 4.57 -12.79
CA GLY A 37 12.09 3.39 -13.64
C GLY A 37 10.79 2.61 -13.47
N ALA A 38 10.02 2.86 -12.40
CA ALA A 38 8.68 2.29 -12.21
C ALA A 38 7.61 3.14 -12.90
N GLY A 39 6.64 2.50 -13.53
CA GLY A 39 5.50 3.17 -14.16
C GLY A 39 5.93 4.25 -15.15
N PHE A 40 5.57 5.50 -14.86
CA PHE A 40 5.94 6.68 -15.66
C PHE A 40 7.12 7.49 -15.08
N SER A 41 7.72 7.06 -13.98
CA SER A 41 8.91 7.69 -13.43
C SER A 41 10.14 7.29 -14.25
N PHE A 42 10.89 8.25 -14.79
CA PHE A 42 12.00 7.99 -15.72
C PHE A 42 13.27 8.76 -15.39
N THR A 43 14.39 8.30 -15.95
CA THR A 43 15.71 8.97 -15.97
C THR A 43 16.32 8.86 -17.36
N LEU A 44 17.19 9.81 -17.73
CA LEU A 44 17.93 9.79 -18.99
C LEU A 44 19.26 9.02 -18.89
N GLY A 45 19.77 8.81 -17.67
CA GLY A 45 21.05 8.14 -17.42
C GLY A 45 20.92 7.04 -16.37
N ARG A 46 21.86 6.08 -16.40
CA ARG A 46 21.86 4.88 -15.54
C ARG A 46 22.04 5.24 -14.06
N GLU A 47 22.74 6.32 -13.79
CA GLU A 47 22.97 6.91 -12.47
C GLU A 47 21.68 7.38 -11.78
N GLY A 48 20.55 7.44 -12.50
CA GLY A 48 19.25 7.80 -11.93
C GLY A 48 18.47 6.64 -11.31
N TYR A 49 18.88 5.39 -11.54
CA TYR A 49 18.21 4.22 -10.94
C TYR A 49 18.65 4.04 -9.48
N ALA A 50 17.71 3.61 -8.62
CA ALA A 50 18.01 3.28 -7.24
C ALA A 50 18.64 1.88 -7.15
N GLU A 51 19.71 1.75 -6.37
CA GLU A 51 20.44 0.47 -6.19
C GLU A 51 20.09 -0.23 -4.87
N ASN A 52 19.38 0.46 -3.97
CA ASN A 52 18.99 -0.06 -2.66
C ASN A 52 17.84 0.76 -2.07
N GLN A 53 17.24 0.24 -0.99
CA GLN A 53 16.15 0.92 -0.27
C GLN A 53 16.49 2.35 0.17
N VAL A 54 17.75 2.64 0.53
CA VAL A 54 18.15 3.98 0.98
C VAL A 54 18.01 4.99 -0.17
N ASP A 55 18.35 4.60 -1.39
CA ASP A 55 18.21 5.46 -2.57
C ASP A 55 16.74 5.63 -2.99
N ILE A 56 15.93 4.58 -2.86
CA ILE A 56 14.46 4.66 -3.02
C ILE A 56 13.89 5.70 -2.04
N VAL A 57 14.24 5.60 -0.76
CA VAL A 57 13.75 6.52 0.30
C VAL A 57 14.22 7.95 0.04
N LYS A 58 15.47 8.17 -0.40
CA LYS A 58 15.95 9.52 -0.77
C LYS A 58 15.14 10.11 -1.92
N GLY A 59 14.85 9.31 -2.96
CA GLY A 59 14.06 9.74 -4.12
C GLY A 59 12.65 10.14 -3.71
N LEU A 60 11.96 9.26 -2.98
CA LEU A 60 10.61 9.50 -2.47
C LEU A 60 10.55 10.71 -1.53
N TYR A 61 11.51 10.84 -0.62
CA TYR A 61 11.59 11.99 0.30
C TYR A 61 11.74 13.31 -0.46
N LYS A 62 12.63 13.36 -1.47
CA LYS A 62 12.76 14.54 -2.33
C LYS A 62 11.46 14.85 -3.09
N ALA A 63 10.79 13.83 -3.63
CA ALA A 63 9.51 14.00 -4.32
C ALA A 63 8.44 14.60 -3.40
N LEU A 64 8.32 14.09 -2.16
CA LEU A 64 7.40 14.62 -1.16
C LEU A 64 7.74 16.06 -0.76
N GLN A 65 9.03 16.40 -0.60
CA GLN A 65 9.45 17.77 -0.33
C GLN A 65 9.03 18.73 -1.45
N GLN A 66 9.18 18.33 -2.73
CA GLN A 66 8.74 19.14 -3.86
C GLN A 66 7.22 19.22 -3.93
N PHE A 67 6.51 18.12 -3.69
CA PHE A 67 5.04 18.11 -3.63
C PHE A 67 4.52 19.13 -2.61
N PHE A 68 5.02 19.11 -1.37
CA PHE A 68 4.59 20.08 -0.37
C PHE A 68 5.06 21.51 -0.64
N ARG A 69 6.07 21.74 -1.50
CA ARG A 69 6.41 23.08 -1.98
C ARG A 69 5.40 23.60 -3.00
N LEU A 70 4.93 22.72 -3.89
CA LEU A 70 3.93 23.05 -4.92
C LEU A 70 2.51 23.16 -4.33
N PHE A 71 2.21 22.35 -3.32
CA PHE A 71 0.91 22.29 -2.64
C PHE A 71 1.08 22.56 -1.13
N PRO A 72 1.46 23.80 -0.73
CA PRO A 72 1.70 24.14 0.67
C PRO A 72 0.48 23.94 1.57
N GLU A 73 -0.73 24.07 1.02
CA GLU A 73 -2.00 23.87 1.71
C GLU A 73 -2.21 22.43 2.18
N GLN A 74 -1.47 21.45 1.63
CA GLN A 74 -1.53 20.06 2.06
C GLN A 74 -0.70 19.78 3.31
N ARG A 75 0.18 20.69 3.73
CA ARG A 75 1.07 20.49 4.90
C ARG A 75 0.34 20.49 6.24
N GLN A 76 -0.87 21.05 6.29
CA GLN A 76 -1.68 21.12 7.51
C GLN A 76 -2.48 19.84 7.76
N ASN A 77 -2.59 18.97 6.77
CA ASN A 77 -3.33 17.73 6.88
C ASN A 77 -2.49 16.65 7.55
N ASP A 78 -3.15 15.74 8.28
CA ASP A 78 -2.51 14.52 8.73
C ASP A 78 -1.99 13.71 7.53
N PHE A 79 -0.78 13.18 7.67
CA PHE A 79 -0.08 12.52 6.57
C PHE A 79 0.10 11.02 6.85
N TYR A 80 -0.39 10.19 5.93
CA TYR A 80 -0.31 8.74 5.99
C TYR A 80 0.35 8.20 4.73
N ILE A 81 1.15 7.14 4.89
CA ILE A 81 1.76 6.41 3.77
C ILE A 81 1.18 5.00 3.75
N ALA A 82 0.70 4.57 2.58
CA ALA A 82 0.23 3.22 2.30
C ALA A 82 0.81 2.75 0.96
N GLY A 83 0.94 1.44 0.77
CA GLY A 83 1.46 0.86 -0.47
C GLY A 83 1.19 -0.64 -0.53
N GLU A 84 1.07 -1.15 -1.76
CA GLU A 84 0.78 -2.54 -2.09
C GLU A 84 1.40 -2.86 -3.47
N SER A 85 1.69 -4.14 -3.76
CA SER A 85 2.29 -4.54 -5.04
C SER A 85 1.24 -4.51 -6.15
N TYR A 86 1.49 -3.78 -7.25
CA TYR A 86 0.40 -3.38 -8.16
C TYR A 86 0.72 -3.31 -9.65
N ALA A 87 1.76 -4.03 -10.01
CA ALA A 87 2.46 -4.01 -11.29
C ALA A 87 1.57 -4.19 -12.55
N ASP A 88 0.92 -5.34 -12.65
CA ASP A 88 0.48 -5.89 -13.93
C ASP A 88 -0.69 -5.11 -14.58
N TYR A 89 -1.53 -4.47 -13.76
CA TYR A 89 -2.73 -3.76 -14.23
C TYR A 89 -2.41 -2.46 -14.97
N LEU A 90 -1.34 -1.75 -14.58
CA LEU A 90 -1.02 -0.44 -15.16
C LEU A 90 -0.47 -0.54 -16.60
N ASN A 91 -0.04 -1.74 -17.04
CA ASN A 91 0.47 -1.95 -18.40
C ASN A 91 -0.63 -2.16 -19.46
N LEU A 92 -1.87 -2.38 -19.03
CA LEU A 92 -2.97 -2.64 -19.94
C LEU A 92 -3.12 -1.47 -20.96
N PRO A 93 -3.14 -1.72 -22.29
CA PRO A 93 -3.25 -0.68 -23.31
C PRO A 93 -4.37 0.34 -23.05
N GLU A 94 -5.48 -0.16 -22.50
CA GLU A 94 -6.66 0.56 -22.07
C GLU A 94 -6.41 1.53 -20.92
N VAL A 95 -5.73 1.07 -19.88
CA VAL A 95 -5.36 1.87 -18.72
C VAL A 95 -4.38 2.95 -19.16
N ARG A 96 -3.39 2.61 -19.99
CA ARG A 96 -2.42 3.57 -20.55
C ARG A 96 -3.08 4.66 -21.39
N LYS A 97 -4.10 4.30 -22.19
CA LYS A 97 -4.89 5.29 -22.93
C LYS A 97 -5.69 6.19 -21.97
N ALA A 98 -6.33 5.62 -20.96
CA ALA A 98 -7.16 6.35 -20.00
C ALA A 98 -6.38 7.38 -19.17
N ILE A 99 -5.10 7.12 -18.91
CA ILE A 99 -4.23 7.96 -18.07
C ILE A 99 -3.36 8.94 -18.85
N HIS A 100 -3.55 9.02 -20.17
CA HIS A 100 -2.91 10.01 -21.04
C HIS A 100 -1.38 10.00 -21.04
N VAL A 101 -0.76 8.83 -20.84
CA VAL A 101 0.71 8.69 -20.79
C VAL A 101 1.38 8.60 -22.17
N GLY A 102 0.57 8.58 -23.23
CA GLY A 102 1.05 8.57 -24.62
C GLY A 102 1.94 7.36 -24.93
N LYS A 103 3.12 7.63 -25.49
CA LYS A 103 4.11 6.61 -25.88
C LYS A 103 5.17 6.34 -24.81
N LEU A 104 5.02 6.88 -23.59
CA LEU A 104 5.97 6.63 -22.51
C LEU A 104 6.07 5.13 -22.25
N ARG A 105 7.28 4.58 -22.31
CA ARG A 105 7.54 3.17 -22.05
C ARG A 105 7.19 2.87 -20.60
N PHE A 106 6.32 1.89 -20.39
CA PHE A 106 6.05 1.31 -19.08
C PHE A 106 6.88 0.03 -18.99
N ASP A 107 7.73 -0.05 -17.97
CA ASP A 107 8.64 -1.17 -17.75
C ASP A 107 8.21 -1.90 -16.47
N GLU A 108 7.69 -3.13 -16.62
CA GLU A 108 7.18 -3.92 -15.49
C GLU A 108 7.38 -5.45 -15.66
N PRO A 109 7.96 -6.13 -14.64
CA PRO A 109 8.82 -5.49 -13.67
C PRO A 109 9.95 -4.80 -14.44
N SER A 110 10.26 -3.54 -14.13
CA SER A 110 11.35 -2.86 -14.82
C SER A 110 12.61 -3.69 -14.63
N VAL A 111 13.09 -4.29 -15.73
CA VAL A 111 14.23 -5.22 -15.69
C VAL A 111 15.43 -4.52 -15.05
N MET A 112 15.56 -3.21 -15.30
CA MET A 112 16.59 -2.39 -14.69
C MET A 112 16.37 -2.22 -13.19
N VAL A 113 15.15 -1.87 -12.74
CA VAL A 113 14.86 -1.73 -11.30
C VAL A 113 15.09 -3.06 -10.58
N LYS A 114 14.58 -4.17 -11.13
CA LYS A 114 14.80 -5.52 -10.57
C LYS A 114 16.28 -5.88 -10.51
N TYR A 115 17.03 -5.59 -11.57
CA TYR A 115 18.47 -5.84 -11.62
C TYR A 115 19.23 -5.05 -10.56
N TYR A 116 18.95 -3.75 -10.43
CA TYR A 116 19.64 -2.89 -9.48
C TYR A 116 19.25 -3.17 -8.02
N LEU A 117 18.03 -3.64 -7.75
CA LEU A 117 17.55 -3.96 -6.39
C LEU A 117 17.71 -5.44 -6.00
N GLN A 118 18.37 -6.25 -6.81
CA GLN A 118 18.44 -7.70 -6.59
C GLN A 118 19.07 -8.08 -5.23
N ASP A 119 20.07 -7.31 -4.78
CA ASP A 119 20.75 -7.54 -3.50
C ASP A 119 19.92 -7.05 -2.29
N ASP A 120 18.93 -6.19 -2.53
CA ASP A 120 18.05 -5.61 -1.52
C ASP A 120 16.76 -6.44 -1.35
N PHE A 121 16.37 -7.24 -2.35
CA PHE A 121 15.11 -7.98 -2.38
C PHE A 121 14.88 -8.91 -1.17
N MET A 122 15.94 -9.53 -0.66
CA MET A 122 15.87 -10.47 0.47
C MET A 122 16.18 -9.84 1.84
N GLN A 123 16.38 -8.51 1.90
CA GLN A 123 16.70 -7.83 3.14
C GLN A 123 15.46 -7.67 4.03
N SER A 124 15.63 -7.90 5.34
CA SER A 124 14.52 -7.81 6.29
C SER A 124 14.31 -6.38 6.79
N ASN A 125 13.09 -5.87 6.64
CA ASN A 125 12.65 -4.59 7.20
C ASN A 125 12.11 -4.67 8.64
N LYS A 126 12.24 -5.85 9.29
CA LYS A 126 11.72 -6.10 10.63
C LYS A 126 12.16 -5.06 11.66
N VAL A 127 13.45 -4.72 11.67
CA VAL A 127 14.04 -3.77 12.63
C VAL A 127 13.48 -2.35 12.43
N ILE A 128 13.16 -1.97 11.19
CA ILE A 128 12.56 -0.66 10.90
C ILE A 128 11.13 -0.63 11.45
N LEU A 129 10.34 -1.68 11.23
CA LEU A 129 9.00 -1.79 11.80
C LEU A 129 9.01 -1.70 13.33
N GLU A 130 9.92 -2.40 13.99
CA GLU A 130 10.11 -2.33 15.45
C GLU A 130 10.44 -0.90 15.92
N ARG A 131 11.34 -0.21 15.21
CA ARG A 131 11.68 1.20 15.50
C ARG A 131 10.46 2.11 15.38
N LEU A 132 9.72 2.03 14.27
CA LEU A 132 8.52 2.85 14.05
C LEU A 132 7.48 2.64 15.15
N LEU A 133 7.26 1.39 15.57
CA LEU A 133 6.37 1.07 16.67
C LEU A 133 6.83 1.67 18.00
N ASN A 134 8.13 1.64 18.29
CA ASN A 134 8.70 2.25 19.49
C ASN A 134 8.66 3.79 19.49
N PHE A 135 8.65 4.42 18.30
CA PHE A 135 8.37 5.85 18.14
C PHE A 135 6.87 6.20 18.22
N ASN A 136 6.03 5.24 18.59
CA ASN A 136 4.58 5.42 18.72
C ASN A 136 3.89 5.81 17.40
N ILE A 137 4.49 5.46 16.25
CA ILE A 137 3.86 5.63 14.94
C ILE A 137 2.70 4.63 14.83
N LYS A 138 1.55 5.12 14.36
CA LYS A 138 0.36 4.29 14.14
C LYS A 138 0.54 3.45 12.88
N ILE A 139 0.42 2.13 13.01
CA ILE A 139 0.64 1.17 11.93
C ILE A 139 -0.55 0.21 11.82
N LEU A 140 -1.06 0.09 10.60
CA LEU A 140 -2.02 -0.94 10.20
C LEU A 140 -1.33 -1.87 9.21
N ILE A 141 -1.41 -3.16 9.48
CA ILE A 141 -1.07 -4.22 8.53
C ILE A 141 -2.37 -4.96 8.25
N TYR A 142 -2.76 -5.01 6.98
CA TYR A 142 -3.95 -5.74 6.56
C TYR A 142 -3.59 -6.74 5.46
N ASN A 143 -4.37 -7.80 5.34
CA ASN A 143 -4.18 -8.77 4.28
C ASN A 143 -5.47 -9.53 3.94
N GLY A 144 -5.53 -10.05 2.72
CA GLY A 144 -6.56 -10.99 2.33
C GLY A 144 -6.24 -12.41 2.81
N ASN A 145 -7.24 -13.12 3.29
CA ASN A 145 -7.06 -14.47 3.83
C ASN A 145 -6.77 -15.53 2.75
N LEU A 146 -7.02 -15.22 1.47
CA LEU A 146 -6.76 -16.08 0.31
C LEU A 146 -5.42 -15.77 -0.38
N ASP A 147 -4.64 -14.80 0.12
CA ASP A 147 -3.33 -14.50 -0.43
C ASP A 147 -2.31 -15.61 -0.13
N LEU A 148 -1.76 -16.21 -1.18
CA LEU A 148 -0.72 -17.23 -1.10
C LEU A 148 0.70 -16.66 -1.20
N LEU A 149 0.87 -15.45 -1.75
CA LEU A 149 2.17 -14.78 -1.86
C LEU A 149 2.58 -14.18 -0.52
N VAL A 150 1.62 -13.57 0.18
CA VAL A 150 1.82 -12.99 1.51
C VAL A 150 0.80 -13.56 2.51
N PRO A 151 0.93 -14.85 2.90
CA PRO A 151 -0.08 -15.52 3.70
C PRO A 151 -0.30 -14.90 5.08
N THR A 152 -1.56 -14.92 5.54
CA THR A 152 -1.97 -14.46 6.87
C THR A 152 -1.12 -15.06 7.98
N ALA A 153 -0.87 -16.37 7.92
CA ALA A 153 -0.07 -17.05 8.93
C ALA A 153 1.36 -16.48 9.03
N SER A 154 2.00 -16.21 7.89
CA SER A 154 3.35 -15.64 7.83
C SER A 154 3.40 -14.23 8.42
N GLN A 155 2.38 -13.40 8.13
CA GLN A 155 2.25 -12.07 8.73
C GLN A 155 2.06 -12.18 10.24
N GLU A 156 1.19 -13.06 10.73
CA GLU A 156 0.99 -13.24 12.16
C GLU A 156 2.26 -13.72 12.89
N MET A 157 3.03 -14.61 12.26
CA MET A 157 4.32 -15.06 12.78
C MET A 157 5.33 -13.91 12.84
N LEU A 158 5.42 -13.10 11.78
CA LEU A 158 6.28 -11.91 11.75
C LEU A 158 5.90 -10.96 12.88
N LEU A 159 4.63 -10.59 12.99
CA LEU A 159 4.13 -9.66 14.00
C LEU A 159 4.30 -10.20 15.43
N GLY A 160 4.12 -11.51 15.62
CA GLY A 160 4.40 -12.19 16.89
C GLY A 160 5.88 -12.20 17.26
N SER A 161 6.78 -12.10 16.28
CA SER A 161 8.24 -12.09 16.50
C SER A 161 8.85 -10.71 16.74
N LEU A 162 8.06 -9.63 16.60
CA LEU A 162 8.56 -8.25 16.73
C LEU A 162 9.01 -7.95 18.16
N ASN A 163 10.18 -7.33 18.29
CA ASN A 163 10.72 -6.81 19.54
C ASN A 163 10.43 -5.29 19.67
N TRP A 164 9.34 -4.96 20.36
CA TRP A 164 8.92 -3.59 20.62
C TRP A 164 8.23 -3.46 21.98
N LYS A 165 8.06 -2.22 22.45
CA LYS A 165 7.59 -1.86 23.80
C LYS A 165 6.33 -2.59 24.24
N PHE A 166 5.40 -2.87 23.33
CA PHE A 166 4.12 -3.53 23.63
C PHE A 166 3.97 -4.89 22.93
N SER A 167 5.09 -5.54 22.59
CA SER A 167 5.10 -6.86 21.94
C SER A 167 4.36 -7.93 22.73
N GLU A 168 4.55 -8.00 24.05
CA GLU A 168 3.84 -8.94 24.92
C GLU A 168 2.33 -8.65 25.01
N GLU A 169 1.94 -7.37 24.98
CA GLU A 169 0.53 -6.96 24.92
C GLU A 169 -0.09 -7.46 23.61
N PHE A 170 0.60 -7.28 22.48
CA PHE A 170 0.15 -7.77 21.17
C PHE A 170 0.06 -9.30 21.13
N LYS A 171 1.06 -10.03 21.65
CA LYS A 171 1.01 -11.50 21.69
C LYS A 171 -0.22 -12.00 22.44
N ARG A 172 -0.52 -11.40 23.60
CA ARG A 172 -1.68 -11.75 24.45
C ARG A 172 -3.02 -11.20 23.95
N ALA A 173 -3.02 -10.20 23.09
CA ALA A 173 -4.24 -9.62 22.55
C ALA A 173 -5.08 -10.70 21.86
N LYS A 174 -6.36 -10.75 22.20
CA LYS A 174 -7.31 -11.67 21.59
C LYS A 174 -7.62 -11.21 20.16
N ARG A 175 -7.81 -12.18 19.28
CA ARG A 175 -8.34 -11.93 17.94
C ARG A 175 -9.84 -11.69 18.06
N GLU A 176 -10.31 -10.58 17.51
CA GLU A 176 -11.71 -10.17 17.47
C GLU A 176 -12.31 -10.51 16.12
N ILE A 177 -13.56 -10.95 16.12
CA ILE A 177 -14.33 -11.19 14.89
C ILE A 177 -14.85 -9.85 14.39
N TRP A 178 -14.51 -9.51 13.14
CA TRP A 178 -15.16 -8.41 12.44
C TRP A 178 -16.40 -8.94 11.73
N GLN A 179 -17.56 -8.45 12.13
CA GLN A 179 -18.84 -8.74 11.46
C GLN A 179 -19.55 -7.46 11.04
N ASN A 180 -20.40 -7.55 10.02
CA ASN A 180 -21.32 -6.48 9.66
C ASN A 180 -22.64 -6.59 10.47
N GLU A 181 -23.55 -5.64 10.29
CA GLU A 181 -24.83 -5.56 11.00
C GLU A 181 -25.74 -6.77 10.78
N ARG A 182 -25.53 -7.50 9.68
CA ARG A 182 -26.27 -8.72 9.34
C ARG A 182 -25.65 -9.99 9.93
N GLY A 183 -24.56 -9.86 10.70
CA GLY A 183 -23.83 -10.98 11.29
C GLY A 183 -22.89 -11.70 10.31
N PHE A 184 -22.67 -11.19 9.10
CA PHE A 184 -21.70 -11.76 8.18
C PHE A 184 -20.29 -11.43 8.67
N ILE A 185 -19.44 -12.46 8.79
CA ILE A 185 -18.05 -12.32 9.24
C ILE A 185 -17.19 -11.81 8.09
N ILE A 186 -16.72 -10.58 8.23
CA ILE A 186 -15.87 -9.86 7.28
C ILE A 186 -14.42 -10.30 7.41
N GLY A 187 -13.98 -10.57 8.64
CA GLY A 187 -12.56 -10.71 8.92
C GLY A 187 -12.25 -10.86 10.38
N TYR A 188 -10.98 -10.71 10.68
CA TYR A 188 -10.45 -10.82 12.03
C TYR A 188 -9.52 -9.66 12.32
N LYS A 189 -9.66 -9.07 13.50
CA LYS A 189 -8.83 -7.94 13.94
C LYS A 189 -8.03 -8.34 15.16
N LYS A 190 -6.81 -7.84 15.25
CA LYS A 190 -5.97 -7.96 16.43
C LYS A 190 -5.23 -6.65 16.62
N ARG A 191 -5.29 -6.07 17.81
CA ARG A 191 -4.70 -4.76 18.09
C ARG A 191 -3.98 -4.76 19.43
N ALA A 192 -2.86 -4.06 19.49
CA ALA A 192 -2.29 -3.55 20.73
C ALA A 192 -1.71 -2.17 20.46
N ARG A 193 -2.13 -1.18 21.25
CA ARG A 193 -1.69 0.22 21.13
C ARG A 193 -1.75 0.75 19.69
N ASN A 194 -0.59 1.10 19.14
CA ASN A 194 -0.36 1.67 17.82
C ASN A 194 -0.15 0.64 16.71
N LEU A 195 -0.25 -0.67 17.00
CA LEU A 195 -0.23 -1.73 15.98
C LEU A 195 -1.60 -2.39 15.84
N SER A 196 -2.14 -2.38 14.61
CA SER A 196 -3.35 -3.12 14.24
C SER A 196 -3.04 -4.10 13.12
N PHE A 197 -3.53 -5.33 13.26
CA PHE A 197 -3.50 -6.37 12.23
C PHE A 197 -4.91 -6.78 11.86
N ILE A 198 -5.23 -6.80 10.56
CA ILE A 198 -6.57 -7.14 10.06
C ILE A 198 -6.46 -8.15 8.92
N SER A 199 -7.08 -9.32 9.10
CA SER A 199 -7.26 -10.29 8.02
C SER A 199 -8.67 -10.19 7.47
N ILE A 200 -8.81 -9.94 6.17
CA ILE A 200 -10.09 -9.78 5.47
C ILE A 200 -10.42 -11.08 4.75
N ARG A 201 -11.63 -11.59 4.95
CA ARG A 201 -12.12 -12.82 4.31
C ARG A 201 -12.51 -12.57 2.87
N ASN A 202 -12.37 -13.60 2.05
CA ASN A 202 -12.70 -13.62 0.62
C ASN A 202 -11.87 -12.64 -0.23
N ALA A 203 -10.78 -12.12 0.32
CA ALA A 203 -9.82 -11.30 -0.42
C ALA A 203 -8.51 -12.07 -0.62
N GLY A 204 -7.95 -11.95 -1.82
CA GLY A 204 -6.62 -12.40 -2.19
C GLY A 204 -5.56 -11.34 -1.88
N HIS A 205 -4.58 -11.19 -2.76
CA HIS A 205 -3.50 -10.21 -2.59
C HIS A 205 -4.08 -8.79 -2.52
N LEU A 206 -4.87 -8.42 -3.54
CA LEU A 206 -5.40 -7.07 -3.77
C LEU A 206 -6.70 -6.81 -3.01
N VAL A 207 -6.60 -6.60 -1.71
CA VAL A 207 -7.77 -6.47 -0.83
C VAL A 207 -8.76 -5.38 -1.26
N PRO A 208 -8.34 -4.15 -1.66
CA PRO A 208 -9.31 -3.14 -2.08
C PRO A 208 -9.99 -3.46 -3.41
N HIS A 209 -9.40 -4.33 -4.22
CA HIS A 209 -10.06 -4.84 -5.43
C HIS A 209 -11.11 -5.89 -5.08
N ASP A 210 -10.75 -6.88 -4.26
CA ASP A 210 -11.61 -8.04 -3.99
C ASP A 210 -12.76 -7.73 -3.01
N GLU A 211 -12.51 -6.90 -1.98
CA GLU A 211 -13.48 -6.53 -0.95
C GLU A 211 -13.52 -4.99 -0.74
N PRO A 212 -13.97 -4.22 -1.75
CA PRO A 212 -13.80 -2.76 -1.80
C PRO A 212 -14.52 -2.00 -0.68
N LEU A 213 -15.74 -2.41 -0.33
CA LEU A 213 -16.51 -1.81 0.77
C LEU A 213 -15.76 -1.93 2.10
N TYR A 214 -15.30 -3.14 2.43
CA TYR A 214 -14.65 -3.40 3.71
C TYR A 214 -13.22 -2.84 3.74
N ALA A 215 -12.50 -2.84 2.62
CA ALA A 215 -11.23 -2.13 2.52
C ALA A 215 -11.41 -0.62 2.78
N PHE A 216 -12.45 0.00 2.22
CA PHE A 216 -12.76 1.41 2.46
C PHE A 216 -13.15 1.68 3.92
N GLU A 217 -14.03 0.88 4.51
CA GLU A 217 -14.37 1.01 5.93
C GLU A 217 -13.16 0.86 6.86
N MET A 218 -12.29 -0.10 6.54
CA MET A 218 -11.08 -0.38 7.31
C MET A 218 -10.16 0.83 7.33
N ILE A 219 -9.80 1.37 6.15
CA ILE A 219 -8.90 2.52 6.08
C ILE A 219 -9.54 3.75 6.71
N LYS A 220 -10.85 3.94 6.52
CA LYS A 220 -11.60 5.04 7.12
C LYS A 220 -11.52 5.01 8.65
N LYS A 221 -11.84 3.86 9.24
CA LYS A 221 -11.70 3.64 10.69
C LYS A 221 -10.24 3.75 11.14
N PHE A 222 -9.25 3.40 10.32
CA PHE A 222 -7.86 3.55 10.71
C PHE A 222 -7.41 5.01 10.75
N VAL A 223 -7.84 5.85 9.80
CA VAL A 223 -7.43 7.26 9.77
C VAL A 223 -8.20 8.10 10.79
N GLU A 224 -9.51 7.87 10.95
CA GLU A 224 -10.38 8.72 11.78
C GLU A 224 -10.36 8.41 13.29
N ASN A 225 -9.85 7.26 13.72
CA ASN A 225 -9.75 6.86 15.15
C ASN A 225 -8.41 7.21 15.80
#